data_AF-A0A7Y3A7T5-F1
#
_entry.id   AF-A0A7Y3A7T5-F1
#
_cell.length_a   1.000
_cell.length_b   1.000
_cell.length_c   1.000
_cell.angle_alpha   90.00
_cell.angle_beta   90.00
_cell.angle_gamma   90.00
#
_symmetry.space_group_name_H-M   'P 1'
#
loop_
_entity.id
_entity.type
_entity.pdbx_description
1 polymer ?
#
loop_
_entity_poly.entity_id
_entity_poly.type
_entity_poly.pdbx_seq_one_letter_code
_entity_poly.pdbx_strand_id
1 'polypeptide(L)'
;LGPMFLVYGMTTGAALILWFTKEAGQQKLFSKILLALIAIDIFFIIHLFMGFLAGPAVQVEAAELFITGEYALPFWGFVVLLGLLIPALMELLYLRGFKVPATIPVALILIGGFLFRYLLVEAGEMTRYLY
;
A
#
# COMPACT_ATOMS: atom_id res chain seq x y z
N LEU A 1 12.88 5.43 0.99
CA LEU A 1 11.76 5.87 0.13
C LEU A 1 11.84 5.33 -1.30
N GLY A 2 12.94 5.53 -2.06
CA GLY A 2 13.03 5.09 -3.48
C GLY A 2 12.54 3.66 -3.79
N PRO A 3 13.07 2.61 -3.14
CA PRO A 3 12.62 1.23 -3.39
C PRO A 3 11.13 1.00 -3.13
N MET A 4 10.57 1.63 -2.09
CA MET A 4 9.16 1.53 -1.75
C MET A 4 8.26 2.12 -2.84
N PHE A 5 8.62 3.27 -3.41
CA PHE A 5 7.88 3.88 -4.51
C PHE A 5 7.89 3.00 -5.78
N LEU A 6 8.99 2.29 -6.03
CA LEU A 6 9.09 1.35 -7.14
C LEU A 6 8.15 0.15 -6.93
N VAL A 7 8.16 -0.46 -5.74
CA VAL A 7 7.25 -1.59 -5.46
C VAL A 7 5.80 -1.17 -5.58
N TYR A 8 5.43 -0.03 -4.99
CA TYR A 8 4.07 0.48 -5.11
C TYR A 8 3.66 0.76 -6.57
N GLY A 9 4.59 1.24 -7.40
CA GLY A 9 4.38 1.40 -8.84
C GLY A 9 4.16 0.06 -9.55
N MET A 10 4.95 -0.96 -9.20
CA MET A 10 4.77 -2.32 -9.70
C MET A 10 3.43 -2.92 -9.26
N THR A 11 3.02 -2.74 -8.00
CA THR A 11 1.72 -3.20 -7.46
C THR A 11 0.56 -2.60 -8.25
N THR A 12 0.64 -1.29 -8.52
CA THR A 12 -0.35 -0.55 -9.32
C THR A 12 -0.41 -1.08 -10.76
N GLY A 13 0.74 -1.26 -11.41
CA GLY A 13 0.80 -1.80 -12.77
C GLY A 13 0.28 -3.24 -12.87
N ALA A 14 0.66 -4.10 -11.93
CA ALA A 14 0.18 -5.48 -11.86
C ALA A 14 -1.34 -5.55 -11.64
N ALA A 15 -1.89 -4.66 -10.81
CA ALA A 15 -3.33 -4.55 -10.58
C ALA A 15 -4.08 -4.16 -11.87
N LEU A 16 -3.57 -3.17 -12.62
CA LEU A 16 -4.16 -2.80 -13.91
C LEU A 16 -4.11 -3.96 -14.91
N ILE A 17 -3.00 -4.69 -15.00
CA ILE A 17 -2.92 -5.86 -15.89
C ILE A 17 -3.94 -6.93 -15.48
N LEU A 18 -4.03 -7.25 -14.19
CA LEU A 18 -5.03 -8.21 -13.68
C LEU A 18 -6.45 -7.82 -14.11
N TRP A 19 -6.79 -6.53 -14.08
CA TRP A 19 -8.11 -6.05 -14.50
C TRP A 19 -8.38 -6.28 -15.99
N PHE A 20 -7.41 -6.02 -16.86
CA PHE A 20 -7.59 -6.13 -18.31
C PHE A 20 -7.39 -7.55 -18.87
N THR A 21 -6.69 -8.41 -18.15
CA THR A 21 -6.43 -9.79 -18.57
C THR A 21 -7.71 -10.62 -18.59
N LYS A 22 -7.99 -11.28 -19.73
CA LYS A 22 -9.11 -12.20 -19.92
C LYS A 22 -8.73 -13.68 -19.79
N GLU A 23 -7.44 -13.99 -19.85
CA GLU A 23 -6.93 -15.36 -19.78
C GLU A 23 -6.81 -15.81 -18.31
N ALA A 24 -7.49 -16.91 -17.96
CA ALA A 24 -7.53 -17.41 -16.58
C ALA A 24 -6.14 -17.77 -16.01
N GLY A 25 -5.21 -18.24 -16.85
CA GLY A 25 -3.83 -18.55 -16.46
C GLY A 25 -3.08 -17.29 -16.03
N GLN A 26 -3.15 -16.25 -16.85
CA GLN A 26 -2.56 -14.94 -16.56
C GLN A 26 -3.20 -14.28 -15.33
N GLN A 27 -4.53 -14.36 -15.16
CA GLN A 27 -5.18 -13.82 -13.96
C GLN A 27 -4.62 -14.45 -12.69
N LYS A 28 -4.50 -15.78 -12.62
CA LYS A 28 -3.89 -16.47 -11.48
C LYS A 28 -2.43 -16.09 -11.27
N LEU A 29 -1.67 -15.87 -12.33
CA LEU A 29 -0.29 -15.40 -12.24
C LEU A 29 -0.22 -14.00 -11.61
N PHE A 30 -1.00 -13.05 -12.14
CA PHE A 30 -1.02 -11.68 -11.64
C PHE A 30 -1.57 -11.57 -10.22
N SER A 31 -2.55 -12.38 -9.83
CA SER A 31 -3.00 -12.49 -8.43
C SER A 31 -1.88 -12.93 -7.48
N LYS A 32 -1.04 -13.90 -7.88
CA LYS A 32 0.12 -14.33 -7.09
C LYS A 32 1.19 -13.23 -7.01
N ILE A 33 1.45 -12.55 -8.12
CA ILE A 33 2.40 -11.43 -8.18
C ILE A 33 1.93 -10.31 -7.25
N LEU A 34 0.64 -9.95 -7.29
CA LEU A 34 0.05 -8.94 -6.42
C LEU A 34 0.22 -9.29 -4.94
N LEU A 35 -0.07 -10.54 -4.55
CA LEU A 35 0.15 -10.98 -3.17
C LEU A 35 1.62 -10.83 -2.74
N ALA A 36 2.56 -11.19 -3.61
CA ALA A 36 3.99 -11.03 -3.32
C ALA A 36 4.37 -9.54 -3.20
N LEU A 37 3.90 -8.68 -4.10
CA LEU A 37 4.17 -7.24 -4.07
C LEU A 37 3.56 -6.57 -2.84
N ILE A 38 2.31 -6.91 -2.48
CA ILE A 38 1.68 -6.41 -1.25
C ILE A 38 2.47 -6.84 -0.01
N ALA A 39 2.96 -8.07 0.04
CA ALA A 39 3.82 -8.52 1.14
C ALA A 39 5.11 -7.69 1.24
N ILE A 40 5.72 -7.34 0.10
CA ILE A 40 6.90 -6.48 0.04
C ILE A 40 6.55 -5.03 0.43
N ASP A 41 5.40 -4.51 0.03
CA ASP A 41 4.92 -3.17 0.44
C ASP A 41 4.74 -3.11 1.96
N ILE A 42 4.10 -4.13 2.57
CA ILE A 42 3.97 -4.23 4.03
C ILE A 42 5.34 -4.28 4.71
N PHE A 43 6.28 -5.07 4.18
CA PHE A 43 7.65 -5.11 4.66
C PHE A 43 8.29 -3.71 4.64
N PHE A 44 8.16 -2.96 3.53
CA PHE A 44 8.72 -1.61 3.42
C PHE A 44 8.01 -0.60 4.31
N ILE A 45 6.69 -0.68 4.50
CA ILE A 45 5.94 0.17 5.43
C ILE A 45 6.48 -0.01 6.86
N ILE A 46 6.64 -1.26 7.30
CA ILE A 46 7.19 -1.54 8.63
C ILE A 46 8.60 -0.97 8.76
N HIS A 47 9.47 -1.22 7.78
CA HIS A 47 10.85 -0.73 7.82
C HIS A 47 10.95 0.79 7.71
N LEU A 48 10.01 1.45 7.04
CA LEU A 48 9.92 2.90 7.00
C LEU A 48 9.71 3.46 8.41
N PHE A 49 8.73 2.96 9.14
CA PHE A 49 8.47 3.42 10.50
C PHE A 49 9.58 3.05 11.48
N MET A 50 10.18 1.85 11.37
CA MET A 50 11.36 1.51 12.15
C MET A 50 12.51 2.49 11.89
N GLY A 51 12.73 2.87 10.62
CA GLY A 51 13.74 3.84 10.24
C GLY A 51 13.46 5.24 10.78
N PHE A 52 12.21 5.70 10.71
CA PHE A 52 11.80 7.01 11.24
C PHE A 52 11.95 7.08 12.76
N LEU A 53 11.51 6.05 13.48
CA LEU A 53 11.61 5.98 14.95
C LEU A 53 13.05 5.87 15.45
N ALA A 54 13.98 5.37 14.62
CA ALA A 54 15.42 5.34 14.90
C ALA A 54 16.17 6.59 14.38
N GLY A 55 15.45 7.54 13.76
CA GLY A 55 16.01 8.72 13.12
C GLY A 55 16.11 9.96 14.03
N PRO A 56 16.45 11.13 13.45
CA PRO A 56 16.41 12.42 14.13
C PRO A 56 15.00 12.80 14.59
N ALA A 57 14.89 13.76 15.52
CA ALA A 57 13.62 14.19 16.12
C ALA A 57 12.52 14.48 15.09
N VAL A 58 12.84 15.20 13.99
CA VAL A 58 11.90 15.51 12.90
C VAL A 58 11.30 14.25 12.26
N GLN A 59 12.08 13.16 12.13
CA GLN A 59 11.58 11.89 11.58
C GLN A 59 10.70 11.13 12.58
N VAL A 60 11.03 11.20 13.87
CA VAL A 60 10.21 10.62 14.94
C VAL A 60 8.86 11.34 15.00
N GLU A 61 8.85 12.67 15.00
CA GLU A 61 7.63 13.48 14.94
C GLU A 61 6.79 13.15 13.70
N ALA A 62 7.43 12.96 12.53
CA ALA A 62 6.75 12.53 11.33
C ALA A 62 6.09 11.15 11.50
N ALA A 63 6.76 10.18 12.15
CA ALA A 63 6.19 8.88 12.43
C ALA A 63 5.00 8.94 13.40
N GLU A 64 5.07 9.79 14.42
CA GLU A 64 4.00 9.96 15.41
C GLU A 64 2.70 10.43 14.75
N LEU A 65 2.77 11.30 13.72
CA LEU A 65 1.59 11.71 12.94
C LEU A 65 0.80 10.52 12.36
N PHE A 66 1.48 9.42 12.00
CA PHE A 66 0.86 8.20 11.45
C PHE A 66 0.54 7.13 12.48
N ILE A 67 1.16 7.14 13.65
CA ILE A 67 0.93 6.10 14.67
C ILE A 67 -0.18 6.54 15.63
N THR A 68 -0.14 7.79 16.09
CA THR A 68 -1.06 8.34 17.10
C THR A 68 -1.67 9.68 16.71
N GLY A 69 -1.13 10.37 15.71
CA GLY A 69 -1.58 11.68 15.27
C GLY A 69 -2.71 11.69 14.24
N GLU A 70 -2.86 12.83 13.57
CA GLU A 70 -3.96 13.11 12.65
C GLU A 70 -4.04 12.18 11.44
N TYR A 71 -2.90 11.61 11.00
CA TYR A 71 -2.84 10.70 9.87
C TYR A 71 -2.98 9.23 10.24
N ALA A 72 -3.09 8.89 11.53
CA ALA A 72 -3.20 7.50 11.95
C ALA A 72 -4.43 6.80 11.39
N LEU A 73 -5.61 7.39 11.56
CA LEU A 73 -6.85 6.82 11.03
C LEU A 73 -6.82 6.68 9.50
N PRO A 74 -6.51 7.73 8.71
CA PRO A 74 -6.52 7.58 7.26
C PRO A 74 -5.43 6.63 6.74
N PHE A 75 -4.26 6.58 7.39
CA PHE A 75 -3.19 5.66 7.01
C PHE A 75 -3.57 4.20 7.28
N TRP A 76 -3.89 3.85 8.53
CA TRP A 76 -4.17 2.46 8.87
C TRP A 76 -5.50 1.96 8.30
N GLY A 77 -6.51 2.84 8.22
CA GLY A 77 -7.82 2.52 7.67
C GLY A 77 -7.83 2.43 6.14
N PHE A 78 -7.42 3.50 5.44
CA PHE A 78 -7.53 3.52 3.98
C PHE A 78 -6.31 2.93 3.27
N VAL A 79 -5.10 3.19 3.75
CA VAL A 79 -3.90 2.68 3.08
C VAL A 79 -3.64 1.23 3.45
N VAL A 80 -3.54 0.91 4.74
CA VAL A 80 -3.15 -0.44 5.16
C VAL A 80 -4.32 -1.41 5.04
N LEU A 81 -5.45 -1.12 5.69
CA LEU A 81 -6.58 -2.04 5.69
C LEU A 81 -7.24 -2.13 4.30
N LEU A 82 -7.71 -1.00 3.75
CA LEU A 82 -8.40 -1.00 2.46
C LEU A 82 -7.45 -1.13 1.26
N GLY A 83 -6.27 -0.50 1.29
CA GLY A 83 -5.33 -0.51 0.17
C GLY A 83 -4.45 -1.75 0.06
N LEU A 84 -4.26 -2.52 1.14
CA LEU A 84 -3.36 -3.69 1.16
C LEU A 84 -4.05 -4.96 1.68
N LEU A 85 -4.57 -4.95 2.92
CA LEU A 85 -5.05 -6.17 3.58
C LEU A 85 -6.31 -6.75 2.91
N ILE A 86 -7.30 -5.90 2.60
CA ILE A 86 -8.51 -6.33 1.92
C ILE A 86 -8.22 -6.85 0.51
N PRO A 87 -7.46 -6.13 -0.36
CA PRO A 87 -7.04 -6.64 -1.65
C PRO A 87 -6.29 -7.96 -1.55
N ALA A 88 -5.35 -8.09 -0.60
CA ALA A 88 -4.64 -9.36 -0.39
C ALA A 88 -5.59 -10.50 -0.01
N LEU A 89 -6.56 -10.25 0.87
CA LEU A 89 -7.57 -11.25 1.20
C LEU A 89 -8.40 -11.63 -0.03
N MET A 90 -8.79 -10.66 -0.85
CA MET A 90 -9.55 -10.87 -2.08
C MET A 90 -8.78 -11.72 -3.10
N GLU A 91 -7.51 -11.41 -3.34
CA GLU A 91 -6.64 -12.20 -4.23
C GLU A 91 -6.41 -13.62 -3.69
N LEU A 92 -6.27 -13.78 -2.37
CA LEU A 92 -6.14 -15.09 -1.74
C LEU A 92 -7.41 -15.93 -1.90
N LEU A 93 -8.59 -15.31 -1.74
CA LEU A 93 -9.87 -15.97 -1.98
C LEU A 93 -10.03 -16.36 -3.46
N TYR A 94 -9.66 -15.48 -4.39
CA TYR A 94 -9.64 -15.79 -5.82
C TYR A 94 -8.78 -17.01 -6.13
N LEU A 95 -7.56 -17.09 -5.58
CA LEU A 95 -6.66 -18.24 -5.77
C LEU A 95 -7.19 -19.54 -5.13
N ARG A 96 -8.05 -19.44 -4.11
CA ARG A 96 -8.77 -20.58 -3.50
C ARG A 96 -10.01 -21.00 -4.29
N GLY A 97 -10.33 -20.33 -5.40
CA GLY A 97 -11.44 -20.67 -6.28
C GLY A 97 -12.73 -19.90 -6.04
N PHE A 98 -12.73 -18.91 -5.14
CA PHE A 98 -13.88 -18.03 -4.96
C PHE A 98 -14.02 -17.05 -6.13
N LYS A 99 -15.26 -16.72 -6.50
CA LYS A 99 -15.53 -15.72 -7.55
C LYS A 99 -15.37 -14.33 -6.97
N VAL A 100 -14.22 -13.71 -7.23
CA VAL A 100 -13.91 -12.34 -6.84
C VAL A 100 -13.75 -11.49 -8.10
N PRO A 101 -14.56 -10.44 -8.29
CA PRO A 101 -14.39 -9.51 -9.41
C PRO A 101 -13.05 -8.77 -9.27
N ALA A 102 -12.17 -8.87 -10.28
CA ALA A 102 -10.85 -8.22 -10.28
C ALA A 102 -10.93 -6.68 -10.20
N THR A 103 -12.06 -6.08 -10.56
CA THR A 103 -12.28 -4.62 -10.46
C THR A 103 -12.14 -4.09 -9.04
N ILE A 104 -12.61 -4.83 -8.05
CA ILE A 104 -12.66 -4.39 -6.65
C ILE A 104 -11.25 -4.29 -6.02
N PRO A 105 -10.42 -5.35 -6.00
CA PRO A 105 -9.07 -5.25 -5.44
C PRO A 105 -8.23 -4.22 -6.18
N VAL A 106 -8.41 -4.07 -7.50
CA VAL A 106 -7.69 -3.09 -8.31
C VAL A 106 -8.06 -1.65 -7.93
N ALA A 107 -9.35 -1.35 -7.79
CA ALA A 107 -9.79 -0.03 -7.35
C ALA A 107 -9.24 0.31 -5.95
N LEU A 108 -9.27 -0.64 -5.03
CA LEU A 108 -8.76 -0.48 -3.68
C LEU A 108 -7.24 -0.23 -3.63
N ILE A 109 -6.46 -0.99 -4.42
CA ILE A 109 -5.00 -0.79 -4.53
C ILE A 109 -4.67 0.60 -5.10
N LEU A 110 -5.40 1.04 -6.14
CA LEU A 110 -5.19 2.36 -6.75
C LEU A 110 -5.48 3.49 -5.76
N ILE A 111 -6.61 3.41 -5.05
CA ILE A 111 -7.01 4.41 -4.05
C ILE A 111 -6.01 4.42 -2.88
N GLY A 112 -5.69 3.24 -2.33
CA GLY A 112 -4.72 3.10 -1.25
C GLY A 112 -3.35 3.65 -1.62
N GLY A 113 -2.90 3.39 -2.85
CA GLY A 113 -1.62 3.90 -3.34
C GLY A 113 -1.57 5.39 -3.59
N PHE A 114 -2.68 5.98 -4.05
CA PHE A 114 -2.79 7.42 -4.14
C PHE A 114 -2.73 8.06 -2.75
N LEU A 115 -3.56 7.57 -1.81
CA LEU A 115 -3.62 8.09 -0.44
C LEU A 115 -2.29 7.93 0.29
N PHE A 116 -1.57 6.81 0.10
CA PHE A 116 -0.25 6.61 0.67
C PHE A 116 0.73 7.73 0.26
N ARG A 117 0.78 8.07 -1.03
CA ARG A 117 1.66 9.12 -1.55
C ARG A 117 1.23 10.50 -1.05
N TYR A 118 -0.08 10.76 -1.03
CA TYR A 118 -0.63 11.99 -0.51
C TYR A 118 -0.25 12.22 0.96
N LEU A 119 -0.54 11.26 1.83
CA LEU A 119 -0.26 11.37 3.27
C LEU A 119 1.24 11.50 3.56
N LEU A 120 2.12 10.82 2.81
CA LEU A 120 3.56 10.98 2.96
C LEU A 120 4.06 12.38 2.64
N VAL A 121 3.49 13.03 1.62
CA VAL A 121 3.86 14.40 1.25
C VAL A 121 3.39 15.38 2.33
N GLU A 122 2.12 15.28 2.72
CA GLU A 122 1.53 16.15 3.76
C GLU A 122 2.27 16.05 5.10
N ALA A 123 2.60 14.83 5.56
CA ALA A 123 3.38 14.64 6.79
C ALA A 123 4.81 15.20 6.68
N GLY A 124 5.40 15.16 5.48
CA GLY A 124 6.72 15.75 5.22
C GLY A 124 6.69 17.28 5.22
N GLU A 125 5.62 17.90 4.73
CA GLU A 125 5.44 19.35 4.77
C GLU A 125 5.16 19.86 6.19
N MET A 126 4.30 19.17 6.93
CA MET A 126 3.95 19.51 8.33
C MET A 126 5.17 19.52 9.25
N THR A 127 6.05 18.52 9.14
CA THR A 127 7.26 18.45 9.97
C THR A 127 8.35 19.42 9.55
N ARG A 128 8.35 19.89 8.29
CA ARG A 128 9.24 20.95 7.82
C ARG A 128 8.77 22.34 8.21
N TYR A 129 7.47 22.56 8.38
CA TYR A 129 6.92 23.86 8.80
C TYR A 129 7.23 24.19 10.26
N LEU A 130 7.48 23.17 11.10
CA LEU A 130 7.81 23.32 12.52
C LEU A 130 9.27 23.74 12.78
N TYR A 131 10.11 23.82 11.74
CA TYR A 131 11.55 24.15 11.80
C TYR A 131 11.98 25.14 10.71
#